data_AF-A0A0F6ZF70-F1
#
_entry.id   AF-A0A0F6ZF70-F1
#
_cell.length_a   1.000
_cell.length_b   1.000
_cell.length_c   1.000
_cell.angle_alpha   90.00
_cell.angle_beta   90.00
_cell.angle_gamma   90.00
#
_symmetry.space_group_name_H-M   'P 1'
#
loop_
_entity.id
_entity.type
_entity.pdbx_description
1 polymer ?
#
loop_
_entity_poly.entity_id
_entity_poly.type
_entity_poly.pdbx_seq_one_letter_code
_entity_poly.pdbx_strand_id
1 'polypeptide(L)'
;MKINKSNKSINTEKVYEEFFLGLLEGDGSIQVNHWKKRSLQFRIIIKLKYTSANYAMCAQISQQLGIMNLHIRRGFVIMVEDHRVRLLRIMAIIDRHGLLLTHRRRQYAFFKYCYNNQITYSEYAHIKDLKKSWFFNSINAYDSDLLLQLSHWPNWLIGFTEAEGCFCIRSNGSHSFSISQKEGYEVLTAIKKTFKIPNKVRSTSRLYFLETYAGGVLQNICNFYSSPHVIGLLGEKQVQYKAFKVSLEKKKALPI
;
A
#
# COMPACT_ATOMS: atom_id res chain seq x y z
N MET A 1 -16.98 -14.87 31.35
CA MET A 1 -15.85 -14.47 30.49
C MET A 1 -16.34 -13.47 29.44
N LYS A 2 -16.38 -12.17 29.77
CA LYS A 2 -16.77 -11.10 28.82
C LYS A 2 -15.50 -10.63 28.11
N ILE A 3 -15.24 -11.14 26.91
CA ILE A 3 -14.21 -10.57 26.04
C ILE A 3 -14.75 -9.21 25.57
N ASN A 4 -14.12 -8.13 26.03
CA ASN A 4 -14.54 -6.75 25.78
C ASN A 4 -14.68 -6.45 24.28
N LYS A 5 -15.88 -6.05 23.84
CA LYS A 5 -16.16 -5.58 22.47
C LYS A 5 -15.21 -4.45 22.03
N SER A 6 -14.73 -3.62 22.97
CA SER A 6 -13.78 -2.53 22.70
C SER A 6 -12.40 -3.02 22.25
N ASN A 7 -11.86 -4.09 22.85
CA ASN A 7 -10.55 -4.63 22.44
C ASN A 7 -10.63 -5.30 21.05
N LYS A 8 -11.78 -5.91 20.72
CA LYS A 8 -12.02 -6.47 19.39
C LYS A 8 -12.16 -5.37 18.32
N SER A 9 -12.82 -4.26 18.64
CA SER A 9 -12.95 -3.13 17.70
C SER A 9 -11.61 -2.41 17.47
N ILE A 10 -10.83 -2.15 18.53
CA ILE A 10 -9.50 -1.52 18.44
C ILE A 10 -8.54 -2.35 17.59
N ASN A 11 -8.54 -3.68 17.76
CA ASN A 11 -7.72 -4.57 16.93
C ASN A 11 -8.18 -4.57 15.47
N THR A 12 -9.49 -4.45 15.22
CA THR A 12 -10.04 -4.39 13.86
C THR A 12 -9.63 -3.09 13.16
N GLU A 13 -9.84 -1.93 13.80
CA GLU A 13 -9.47 -0.63 13.23
C GLU A 13 -7.97 -0.57 12.89
N LYS A 14 -7.12 -1.03 13.82
CA LYS A 14 -5.67 -1.11 13.62
C LYS A 14 -5.30 -1.89 12.36
N VAL A 15 -5.84 -3.07 12.12
CA VAL A 15 -5.48 -3.85 10.91
C VAL A 15 -5.94 -3.17 9.61
N TYR A 16 -7.05 -2.41 9.63
CA TYR A 16 -7.48 -1.61 8.48
C TYR A 16 -6.58 -0.39 8.26
N GLU A 17 -6.10 0.26 9.32
CA GLU A 17 -5.13 1.35 9.21
C GLU A 17 -3.86 0.87 8.50
N GLU A 18 -3.29 -0.27 8.95
CA GLU A 18 -2.08 -0.85 8.39
C GLU A 18 -2.27 -1.27 6.92
N PHE A 19 -3.38 -1.94 6.61
CA PHE A 19 -3.77 -2.29 5.24
C PHE A 19 -3.94 -1.05 4.36
N PHE A 20 -4.64 -0.03 4.86
CA PHE A 20 -4.89 1.21 4.13
C PHE A 20 -3.59 1.91 3.75
N LEU A 21 -2.60 1.95 4.64
CA LEU A 21 -1.29 2.53 4.34
C LEU A 21 -0.56 1.77 3.23
N GLY A 22 -0.59 0.43 3.25
CA GLY A 22 -0.04 -0.37 2.15
C GLY A 22 -0.69 -0.05 0.81
N LEU A 23 -2.02 0.02 0.78
CA LEU A 23 -2.78 0.35 -0.43
C LEU A 23 -2.51 1.78 -0.91
N LEU A 24 -2.42 2.74 0.02
CA LEU A 24 -2.08 4.14 -0.26
C LEU A 24 -0.67 4.29 -0.84
N GLU A 25 0.29 3.52 -0.35
CA GLU A 25 1.67 3.61 -0.81
C GLU A 25 1.88 3.02 -2.21
N GLY A 26 1.12 1.97 -2.56
CA GLY A 26 1.06 1.42 -3.92
C GLY A 26 0.33 2.37 -4.88
N ASP A 27 -1.00 2.45 -4.78
CA ASP A 27 -1.86 3.10 -5.78
C ASP A 27 -2.38 4.49 -5.38
N GLY A 28 -1.85 5.05 -4.29
CA GLY A 28 -2.29 6.32 -3.74
C GLY A 28 -1.50 7.55 -4.17
N SER A 29 -1.98 8.71 -3.74
CA SER A 29 -1.37 10.01 -3.97
C SER A 29 -1.61 10.94 -2.77
N ILE A 30 -0.54 11.49 -2.22
CA ILE A 30 -0.56 12.51 -1.16
C ILE A 30 -0.22 13.85 -1.81
N GLN A 31 -1.19 14.76 -1.89
CA GLN A 31 -1.13 15.93 -2.75
C GLN A 31 -1.22 17.23 -1.96
N VAL A 32 -0.29 18.14 -2.26
CA VAL A 32 -0.40 19.57 -1.99
C VAL A 32 -0.42 20.27 -3.34
N ASN A 33 -1.56 20.85 -3.68
CA ASN A 33 -1.81 21.62 -4.90
C ASN A 33 -2.19 23.06 -4.53
N HIS A 34 -2.55 23.87 -5.52
CA HIS A 34 -3.07 25.20 -5.29
C HIS A 34 -4.26 25.52 -6.18
N TRP A 35 -5.19 26.30 -5.67
CA TRP A 35 -6.26 26.90 -6.46
C TRP A 35 -5.82 28.27 -6.97
N LYS A 36 -5.73 28.41 -8.30
CA LYS A 36 -5.45 29.69 -8.99
C LYS A 36 -4.27 30.50 -8.41
N LYS A 37 -3.23 29.81 -7.90
CA LYS A 37 -2.06 30.43 -7.24
C LYS A 37 -2.42 31.30 -6.01
N ARG A 38 -3.52 30.99 -5.33
CA ARG A 38 -4.03 31.76 -4.17
C ARG A 38 -4.00 30.94 -2.89
N SER A 39 -4.74 29.83 -2.87
CA SER A 39 -4.85 28.97 -1.69
C SER A 39 -4.34 27.57 -1.97
N LEU A 40 -3.76 26.93 -0.96
CA LEU A 40 -3.33 25.54 -1.07
C LEU A 40 -4.52 24.59 -0.93
N GLN A 41 -4.45 23.49 -1.67
CA GLN A 41 -5.42 22.40 -1.63
C GLN A 41 -4.71 21.12 -1.22
N PHE A 42 -5.26 20.45 -0.23
CA PHE A 42 -4.71 19.23 0.35
C PHE A 42 -5.62 18.07 0.01
N ARG A 43 -5.04 17.00 -0.53
CA ARG A 43 -5.84 15.84 -0.92
C ARG A 43 -5.05 14.54 -0.77
N ILE A 44 -5.71 13.51 -0.26
CA ILE A 44 -5.24 12.13 -0.31
C ILE A 44 -6.18 11.35 -1.23
N ILE A 45 -5.63 10.62 -2.19
CA ILE A 45 -6.41 9.89 -3.20
C ILE A 45 -5.88 8.46 -3.30
N ILE A 46 -6.78 7.48 -3.44
CA ILE A 46 -6.47 6.16 -3.98
C ILE A 46 -7.42 5.94 -5.17
N LYS A 47 -6.87 5.49 -6.30
CA LYS A 47 -7.65 5.28 -7.53
C LYS A 47 -7.40 3.87 -8.06
N LEU A 48 -8.43 3.03 -8.02
CA LEU A 48 -8.37 1.64 -8.48
C LEU A 48 -9.32 1.43 -9.66
N LYS A 49 -9.02 0.44 -10.51
CA LYS A 49 -9.96 -0.02 -11.54
C LYS A 49 -11.29 -0.41 -10.89
N TYR A 50 -12.40 -0.02 -11.51
CA TYR A 50 -13.71 -0.44 -11.04
C TYR A 50 -13.94 -1.94 -11.28
N THR A 51 -14.07 -2.64 -10.17
CA THR A 51 -14.65 -3.99 -10.06
C THR A 51 -15.55 -4.01 -8.82
N SER A 52 -16.50 -4.94 -8.76
CA SER A 52 -17.33 -5.12 -7.56
C SER A 52 -16.48 -5.40 -6.32
N ALA A 53 -15.40 -6.19 -6.47
CA ALA A 53 -14.46 -6.50 -5.41
C ALA A 53 -13.68 -5.27 -4.91
N ASN A 54 -13.10 -4.47 -5.82
CA ASN A 54 -12.39 -3.25 -5.43
C ASN A 54 -13.33 -2.23 -4.78
N TYR A 55 -14.56 -2.09 -5.28
CA TYR A 55 -15.55 -1.21 -4.67
C TYR A 55 -15.90 -1.66 -3.24
N ALA A 56 -16.18 -2.95 -3.05
CA ALA A 56 -16.50 -3.51 -1.75
C ALA A 56 -15.37 -3.31 -0.74
N MET A 57 -14.12 -3.58 -1.14
CA MET A 57 -12.94 -3.31 -0.34
C MET A 57 -12.84 -1.84 0.05
N CYS A 58 -12.94 -0.91 -0.90
CA CYS A 58 -12.86 0.52 -0.61
C CYS A 58 -13.98 0.99 0.32
N ALA A 59 -15.22 0.51 0.12
CA ALA A 59 -16.34 0.82 0.99
C ALA A 59 -16.11 0.30 2.42
N GLN A 60 -15.55 -0.89 2.56
CA GLN A 60 -15.19 -1.49 3.85
C GLN A 60 -14.11 -0.66 4.56
N ILE A 61 -13.05 -0.24 3.88
CA ILE A 61 -12.02 0.64 4.46
C ILE A 61 -12.64 1.96 4.94
N SER A 62 -13.44 2.64 4.11
CA SER A 62 -14.10 3.89 4.47
C SER A 62 -15.03 3.73 5.68
N GLN A 63 -15.77 2.62 5.76
CA GLN A 63 -16.66 2.33 6.88
C GLN A 63 -15.89 2.08 8.18
N GLN A 64 -14.81 1.29 8.13
CA GLN A 64 -14.05 0.91 9.33
C GLN A 64 -13.24 2.07 9.90
N LEU A 65 -12.70 2.92 9.03
CA LEU A 65 -11.81 4.02 9.45
C LEU A 65 -12.51 5.38 9.54
N GLY A 66 -13.74 5.51 9.01
CA GLY A 66 -14.48 6.77 9.03
C GLY A 66 -13.77 7.92 8.28
N ILE A 67 -13.02 7.57 7.23
CA ILE A 67 -12.24 8.47 6.36
C ILE A 67 -12.52 8.15 4.89
N MET A 68 -12.09 9.04 3.99
CA MET A 68 -12.12 8.87 2.54
C MET A 68 -13.55 8.79 1.97
N ASN A 69 -13.91 9.76 1.14
CA ASN A 69 -15.14 9.68 0.35
C ASN A 69 -14.95 8.74 -0.83
N LEU A 70 -15.98 7.96 -1.13
CA LEU A 70 -15.97 6.98 -2.21
C LEU A 70 -16.75 7.50 -3.43
N HIS A 71 -16.14 7.40 -4.61
CA HIS A 71 -16.77 7.77 -5.87
C HIS A 71 -16.49 6.72 -6.95
N ILE A 72 -17.46 6.50 -7.84
CA ILE A 72 -17.24 5.75 -9.08
C ILE A 72 -17.23 6.75 -10.22
N ARG A 73 -16.12 6.83 -10.98
CA ARG A 73 -16.01 7.72 -12.13
C ARG A 73 -15.15 7.10 -13.23
N ARG A 74 -15.65 7.14 -14.47
CA ARG A 74 -14.92 6.73 -15.69
C ARG A 74 -14.26 5.34 -15.57
N GLY A 75 -14.96 4.36 -15.01
CA GLY A 75 -14.43 3.00 -14.84
C GLY A 75 -13.43 2.83 -13.68
N PHE A 76 -13.40 3.76 -12.73
CA PHE A 76 -12.56 3.68 -11.53
C PHE A 76 -13.38 3.83 -10.25
N VAL A 77 -12.94 3.15 -9.18
CA VAL A 77 -13.27 3.48 -7.79
C VAL A 77 -12.23 4.47 -7.31
N ILE A 78 -12.67 5.61 -6.79
CA ILE A 78 -11.82 6.68 -6.29
C ILE A 78 -12.17 6.89 -4.82
N MET A 79 -11.21 6.63 -3.95
CA MET A 79 -11.23 7.08 -2.56
C MET A 79 -10.55 8.45 -2.52
N VAL A 80 -11.20 9.47 -1.99
CA VAL A 80 -10.65 10.83 -1.89
C VAL A 80 -10.96 11.46 -0.55
N GLU A 81 -9.96 12.07 0.07
CA GLU A 81 -10.13 12.94 1.23
C GLU A 81 -9.50 14.30 0.97
N ASP A 82 -10.31 15.35 1.12
CA ASP A 82 -9.88 16.76 1.08
C ASP A 82 -10.55 17.61 2.18
N HIS A 83 -11.29 16.99 3.11
CA HIS A 83 -11.87 17.69 4.25
C HIS A 83 -10.84 17.83 5.38
N ARG A 84 -10.58 19.07 5.81
CA ARG A 84 -9.54 19.42 6.81
C ARG A 84 -9.55 18.52 8.05
N VAL A 85 -10.71 18.30 8.67
CA VAL A 85 -10.81 17.48 9.89
C VAL A 85 -10.52 15.99 9.63
N ARG A 86 -10.93 15.44 8.48
CA ARG A 86 -10.68 14.02 8.17
C ARG A 86 -9.25 13.79 7.69
N LEU A 87 -8.63 14.79 7.05
CA LEU A 87 -7.20 14.77 6.76
C LEU A 87 -6.35 14.65 8.02
N LEU A 88 -6.72 15.33 9.11
CA LEU A 88 -6.04 15.18 10.41
C LEU A 88 -6.09 13.74 10.95
N ARG A 89 -7.20 13.01 10.72
CA ARG A 89 -7.30 11.59 11.09
C ARG A 89 -6.34 10.73 10.26
N ILE A 90 -6.27 10.97 8.95
CA ILE A 90 -5.33 10.24 8.09
C ILE A 90 -3.88 10.57 8.47
N MET A 91 -3.57 11.83 8.76
CA MET A 91 -2.25 12.24 9.27
C MET A 91 -1.91 11.52 10.58
N ALA A 92 -2.86 11.39 11.51
CA ALA A 92 -2.65 10.64 12.74
C ALA A 92 -2.38 9.14 12.51
N ILE A 93 -3.04 8.53 11.52
CA ILE A 93 -2.76 7.14 11.10
C ILE A 93 -1.33 7.03 10.56
N ILE A 94 -0.95 7.95 9.66
CA ILE A 94 0.39 7.97 9.07
C ILE A 94 1.46 8.22 10.15
N ASP A 95 1.21 9.13 11.10
CA ASP A 95 2.15 9.42 12.18
C ASP A 95 2.33 8.25 13.15
N ARG A 96 1.26 7.48 13.38
CA ARG A 96 1.27 6.33 14.29
C ARG A 96 2.06 5.15 13.73
N HIS A 97 1.84 4.82 12.46
CA HIS A 97 2.43 3.63 11.85
C HIS A 97 3.67 3.95 11.00
N GLY A 98 3.69 5.10 10.34
CA GLY A 98 4.70 5.47 9.35
C GLY A 98 4.34 5.01 7.93
N LEU A 99 5.04 5.58 6.95
CA LEU A 99 5.04 5.12 5.56
C LEU A 99 6.37 4.42 5.29
N LEU A 100 6.38 3.34 4.53
CA LEU A 100 7.57 2.51 4.32
C LEU A 100 8.40 2.97 3.12
N LEU A 101 7.75 3.45 2.05
CA LEU A 101 8.42 3.96 0.87
C LEU A 101 8.99 5.35 1.14
N THR A 102 10.29 5.50 0.88
CA THR A 102 11.04 6.75 1.11
C THR A 102 10.41 7.94 0.39
N HIS A 103 9.98 7.75 -0.86
CA HIS A 103 9.36 8.81 -1.64
C HIS A 103 7.97 9.21 -1.10
N ARG A 104 7.22 8.27 -0.50
CA ARG A 104 5.92 8.56 0.15
C ARG A 104 6.11 9.29 1.47
N ARG A 105 7.11 8.91 2.27
CA ARG A 105 7.52 9.67 3.47
C ARG A 105 7.88 11.11 3.13
N ARG A 106 8.65 11.33 2.06
CA ARG A 106 8.99 12.68 1.56
C ARG A 106 7.75 13.49 1.13
N GLN A 107 6.83 12.87 0.39
CA GLN A 107 5.56 13.50 0.02
C GLN A 107 4.75 13.89 1.26
N TYR A 108 4.64 12.99 2.22
CA TYR A 108 3.92 13.22 3.47
C TYR A 108 4.58 14.29 4.34
N ALA A 109 5.90 14.31 4.47
CA ALA A 109 6.61 15.35 5.21
C ALA A 109 6.31 16.75 4.65
N PHE A 110 6.34 16.90 3.33
CA PHE A 110 5.97 18.15 2.67
C PHE A 110 4.48 18.48 2.87
N PHE A 111 3.60 17.49 2.74
CA PHE A 111 2.17 17.64 3.00
C PHE A 111 1.90 18.15 4.41
N LYS A 112 2.45 17.48 5.42
CA LYS A 112 2.30 17.79 6.84
C LYS A 112 2.86 19.17 7.16
N TYR A 113 4.03 19.52 6.62
CA TYR A 113 4.63 20.85 6.79
C TYR A 113 3.71 21.94 6.24
N CYS A 114 3.25 21.82 5.00
CA CYS A 114 2.37 22.80 4.38
C CYS A 114 1.04 22.92 5.13
N TYR A 115 0.48 21.78 5.58
CA TYR A 115 -0.80 21.72 6.26
C TYR A 115 -0.76 22.39 7.65
N ASN A 116 0.27 22.09 8.45
CA ASN A 116 0.39 22.59 9.82
C ASN A 116 0.78 24.07 9.87
N ASN A 117 1.69 24.50 8.99
CA ASN A 117 2.17 25.88 8.98
C ASN A 117 1.29 26.83 8.17
N GLN A 118 0.31 26.29 7.42
CA GLN A 118 -0.61 27.08 6.59
C GLN A 118 0.12 28.05 5.65
N ILE A 119 1.21 27.58 5.04
CA ILE A 119 2.10 28.43 4.24
C ILE A 119 1.38 29.07 3.04
N THR A 120 1.88 30.24 2.65
CA THR A 120 1.40 31.00 1.49
C THR A 120 1.72 30.28 0.18
N TYR A 121 1.04 30.67 -0.90
CA TYR A 121 1.36 30.17 -2.24
C TYR A 121 2.81 30.50 -2.66
N SER A 122 3.32 31.68 -2.31
CA SER A 122 4.71 32.08 -2.62
C SER A 122 5.73 31.17 -1.95
N GLU A 123 5.52 30.84 -0.66
CA GLU A 123 6.39 29.89 0.06
C GLU A 123 6.30 28.49 -0.54
N TYR A 124 5.09 28.01 -0.82
CA TYR A 124 4.88 26.74 -1.51
C TYR A 124 5.63 26.67 -2.85
N ALA A 125 5.51 27.72 -3.67
CA ALA A 125 6.16 27.80 -4.98
C ALA A 125 7.68 27.81 -4.83
N HIS A 126 8.20 28.59 -3.89
CA HIS A 126 9.63 28.63 -3.58
C HIS A 126 10.16 27.25 -3.16
N ILE A 127 9.49 26.54 -2.25
CA ILE A 127 9.91 25.20 -1.80
C ILE A 127 9.83 24.18 -2.96
N LYS A 128 8.81 24.29 -3.82
CA LYS A 128 8.67 23.42 -5.00
C LYS A 128 9.74 23.67 -6.06
N ASP A 129 10.20 24.90 -6.25
CA ASP A 129 11.29 25.22 -7.16
C ASP A 129 12.63 24.75 -6.60
N LEU A 130 12.79 24.80 -5.28
CA LEU A 130 13.85 24.15 -4.53
C LEU A 130 13.71 22.61 -4.50
N LYS A 131 13.18 21.98 -5.56
CA LYS A 131 13.03 20.53 -5.81
C LYS A 131 14.26 19.65 -5.48
N LYS A 132 15.39 20.27 -5.13
CA LYS A 132 16.69 19.68 -4.74
C LYS A 132 17.13 20.02 -3.30
N SER A 133 16.27 20.58 -2.45
CA SER A 133 16.67 21.06 -1.11
C SER A 133 16.85 19.94 -0.07
N TRP A 134 17.60 20.27 0.98
CA TRP A 134 17.80 19.47 2.21
C TRP A 134 16.50 18.87 2.77
N PHE A 135 15.38 19.59 2.65
CA PHE A 135 14.07 19.16 3.17
C PHE A 135 13.67 17.76 2.67
N PHE A 136 13.99 17.41 1.41
CA PHE A 136 13.68 16.10 0.85
C PHE A 136 14.82 15.09 0.98
N ASN A 137 16.07 15.56 1.06
CA ASN A 137 17.26 14.71 1.11
C ASN A 137 17.59 14.19 2.51
N SER A 138 16.98 14.75 3.57
CA SER A 138 17.17 14.29 4.96
C SER A 138 16.46 12.97 5.28
N ILE A 139 15.48 12.58 4.46
CA ILE A 139 14.73 11.33 4.64
C ILE A 139 15.42 10.22 3.84
N ASN A 140 16.14 9.36 4.56
CA ASN A 140 16.84 8.20 4.02
C ASN A 140 15.92 6.99 3.90
N ALA A 141 16.28 6.05 3.01
CA ALA A 141 15.62 4.77 2.92
C ALA A 141 15.75 3.97 4.21
N TYR A 142 14.72 3.20 4.54
CA TYR A 142 14.81 2.25 5.64
C TYR A 142 15.69 1.09 5.22
N ASP A 143 16.45 0.55 6.18
CA ASP A 143 17.05 -0.75 6.00
C ASP A 143 15.97 -1.83 5.89
N SER A 144 16.22 -2.82 5.05
CA SER A 144 15.25 -3.91 4.80
C SER A 144 14.96 -4.77 6.03
N ASP A 145 15.91 -4.94 6.95
CA ASP A 145 15.68 -5.69 8.20
C ASP A 145 14.89 -4.86 9.21
N LEU A 146 15.07 -3.53 9.23
CA LEU A 146 14.23 -2.64 10.03
C LEU A 146 12.75 -2.73 9.60
N LEU A 147 12.47 -2.80 8.30
CA LEU A 147 11.10 -2.96 7.80
C LEU A 147 10.43 -4.23 8.35
N LEU A 148 11.17 -5.33 8.46
CA LEU A 148 10.65 -6.61 8.96
C LEU A 148 10.33 -6.59 10.46
N GLN A 149 10.91 -5.65 11.22
CA GLN A 149 10.66 -5.49 12.65
C GLN A 149 9.41 -4.64 12.95
N LEU A 150 8.86 -3.96 11.93
CA LEU A 150 7.69 -3.11 12.11
C LEU A 150 6.44 -3.96 12.32
N SER A 151 5.74 -3.73 13.43
CA SER A 151 4.55 -4.53 13.79
C SER A 151 3.42 -4.48 12.74
N HIS A 152 3.35 -3.41 11.96
CA HIS A 152 2.38 -3.25 10.88
C HIS A 152 2.82 -3.86 9.54
N TRP A 153 4.06 -4.34 9.41
CA TRP A 153 4.61 -4.91 8.17
C TRP A 153 3.69 -5.96 7.52
N PRO A 154 3.12 -6.95 8.26
CA PRO A 154 2.32 -7.98 7.63
C PRO A 154 1.06 -7.44 6.95
N ASN A 155 0.27 -6.61 7.64
CA ASN A 155 -0.98 -6.06 7.07
C ASN A 155 -0.72 -4.95 6.05
N TRP A 156 0.34 -4.16 6.25
CA TRP A 156 0.83 -3.22 5.24
C TRP A 156 1.18 -3.95 3.93
N LEU A 157 1.87 -5.09 4.01
CA LEU A 157 2.24 -5.88 2.84
C LEU A 157 1.00 -6.44 2.10
N ILE A 158 -0.08 -6.77 2.83
CA ILE A 158 -1.35 -7.15 2.19
C ILE A 158 -1.89 -5.98 1.35
N GLY A 159 -2.01 -4.79 1.93
CA GLY A 159 -2.51 -3.61 1.23
C GLY A 159 -1.63 -3.22 0.04
N PHE A 160 -0.31 -3.30 0.20
CA PHE A 160 0.65 -3.02 -0.85
C PHE A 160 0.57 -4.04 -2.00
N THR A 161 0.32 -5.31 -1.70
CA THR A 161 0.14 -6.37 -2.70
C THR A 161 -1.18 -6.23 -3.46
N GLU A 162 -2.22 -5.70 -2.82
CA GLU A 162 -3.49 -5.41 -3.48
C GLU A 162 -3.29 -4.40 -4.64
N ALA A 163 -2.41 -3.41 -4.45
CA ALA A 163 -2.01 -2.47 -5.49
C ALA A 163 -1.00 -3.09 -6.48
N GLU A 164 0.15 -3.57 -6.00
CA GLU A 164 1.35 -3.78 -6.82
C GLU A 164 1.64 -5.25 -7.17
N GLY A 165 1.00 -6.21 -6.49
CA GLY A 165 1.28 -7.64 -6.68
C GLY A 165 0.59 -8.25 -7.91
N CYS A 166 1.16 -9.30 -8.50
CA CYS A 166 0.46 -10.17 -9.46
C CYS A 166 0.60 -11.64 -9.06
N PHE A 167 -0.54 -12.30 -8.90
CA PHE A 167 -0.63 -13.75 -8.89
C PHE A 167 -1.01 -14.20 -10.31
N CYS A 168 -0.05 -14.76 -11.04
CA CYS A 168 -0.24 -15.04 -12.45
C CYS A 168 -0.23 -16.56 -12.72
N ILE A 169 -1.29 -17.05 -13.38
CA ILE A 169 -1.35 -18.39 -13.99
C ILE A 169 -1.06 -18.21 -15.48
N ARG A 170 0.01 -18.83 -15.99
CA ARG A 170 0.44 -18.68 -17.38
C ARG A 170 -0.29 -19.66 -18.30
N SER A 171 -0.27 -19.36 -19.60
CA SER A 171 -0.87 -20.21 -20.63
C SER A 171 -0.34 -21.65 -20.63
N ASN A 172 0.94 -21.83 -20.29
CA ASN A 172 1.57 -23.16 -20.15
C ASN A 172 1.29 -23.84 -18.79
N GLY A 173 0.35 -23.33 -17.99
CA GLY A 173 0.01 -23.87 -16.67
C GLY A 173 1.10 -23.66 -15.59
N SER A 174 2.11 -22.83 -15.86
CA SER A 174 3.06 -22.40 -14.82
C SER A 174 2.52 -21.24 -13.99
N HIS A 175 3.04 -21.10 -12.78
CA HIS A 175 2.59 -20.13 -11.80
C HIS A 175 3.73 -19.16 -11.49
N SER A 176 3.39 -17.89 -11.29
CA SER A 176 4.35 -16.89 -10.86
C SER A 176 3.72 -15.88 -9.92
N PHE A 177 4.54 -15.40 -8.99
CA PHE A 177 4.23 -14.19 -8.22
C PHE A 177 5.24 -13.12 -8.60
N SER A 178 4.77 -11.91 -8.88
CA SER A 178 5.61 -10.74 -9.10
C SER A 178 5.08 -9.53 -8.35
N ILE A 179 6.00 -8.62 -8.02
CA ILE A 179 5.69 -7.31 -7.45
C ILE A 179 6.77 -6.31 -7.87
N SER A 180 6.38 -5.06 -8.09
CA SER A 180 7.26 -4.01 -8.60
C SER A 180 7.03 -2.67 -7.91
N GLN A 181 8.06 -1.82 -7.89
CA GLN A 181 7.93 -0.43 -7.44
C GLN A 181 9.04 0.43 -8.05
N LYS A 182 8.74 1.69 -8.40
CA LYS A 182 9.69 2.62 -9.02
C LYS A 182 10.85 2.99 -8.08
N GLU A 183 10.54 3.35 -6.84
CA GLU A 183 11.50 3.77 -5.80
C GLU A 183 11.22 3.01 -4.50
N GLY A 184 11.57 1.72 -4.48
CA GLY A 184 11.25 0.81 -3.37
C GLY A 184 12.14 -0.43 -3.29
N TYR A 185 13.43 -0.31 -3.62
CA TYR A 185 14.35 -1.46 -3.60
C TYR A 185 14.42 -2.13 -2.23
N GLU A 186 14.44 -1.35 -1.15
CA GLU A 186 14.53 -1.82 0.23
C GLU A 186 13.25 -2.55 0.64
N VAL A 187 12.09 -2.04 0.23
CA VAL A 187 10.80 -2.71 0.41
C VAL A 187 10.76 -4.03 -0.37
N LEU A 188 11.17 -4.06 -1.64
CA LEU A 188 11.22 -5.30 -2.41
C LEU A 188 12.22 -6.31 -1.81
N THR A 189 13.30 -5.82 -1.22
CA THR A 189 14.27 -6.66 -0.49
C THR A 189 13.67 -7.24 0.79
N ALA A 190 12.89 -6.46 1.55
CA ALA A 190 12.15 -6.95 2.70
C ALA A 190 11.07 -7.98 2.28
N ILE A 191 10.37 -7.77 1.16
CA ILE A 191 9.42 -8.76 0.60
C ILE A 191 10.14 -10.04 0.20
N LYS A 192 11.30 -9.93 -0.47
CA LYS A 192 12.17 -11.06 -0.79
C LYS A 192 12.51 -11.88 0.46
N LYS A 193 12.93 -11.22 1.54
CA LYS A 193 13.25 -11.86 2.83
C LYS A 193 12.01 -12.51 3.45
N THR A 194 10.87 -11.80 3.48
CA THR A 194 9.58 -12.29 4.00
C THR A 194 9.18 -13.63 3.38
N PHE A 195 9.27 -13.74 2.06
CA PHE A 195 8.86 -14.95 1.33
C PHE A 195 10.00 -15.94 1.07
N LYS A 196 11.23 -15.62 1.51
CA LYS A 196 12.44 -16.40 1.22
C LYS A 196 12.64 -16.63 -0.30
N ILE A 197 12.41 -15.59 -1.10
CA ILE A 197 12.57 -15.64 -2.55
C ILE A 197 14.07 -15.66 -2.90
N PRO A 198 14.58 -16.69 -3.61
CA PRO A 198 16.02 -16.75 -3.95
C PRO A 198 16.41 -15.72 -5.02
N ASN A 199 15.48 -15.42 -5.94
CA ASN A 199 15.68 -14.50 -7.05
C ASN A 199 16.10 -13.10 -6.57
N LYS A 200 17.07 -12.47 -7.26
CA LYS A 200 17.49 -11.10 -6.97
C LYS A 200 16.37 -10.11 -7.27
N VAL A 201 16.29 -9.03 -6.50
CA VAL A 201 15.52 -7.84 -6.92
C VAL A 201 16.22 -7.29 -8.15
N ARG A 202 15.50 -7.23 -9.27
CA ARG A 202 16.01 -6.73 -10.55
C ARG A 202 15.66 -5.25 -10.69
N SER A 203 16.48 -4.50 -11.41
CA SER A 203 16.18 -3.13 -11.80
C SER A 203 16.06 -3.02 -13.31
N THR A 204 15.19 -2.13 -13.75
CA THR A 204 15.14 -1.59 -15.11
C THR A 204 15.40 -0.09 -15.02
N SER A 205 15.48 0.60 -16.16
CA SER A 205 15.56 2.07 -16.17
C SER A 205 14.35 2.77 -15.53
N ARG A 206 13.25 2.04 -15.29
CA ARG A 206 11.97 2.62 -14.84
C ARG A 206 11.50 2.14 -13.47
N LEU A 207 11.88 0.93 -13.05
CA LEU A 207 11.38 0.31 -11.82
C LEU A 207 12.28 -0.80 -11.31
N TYR A 208 12.14 -1.10 -10.03
CA TYR A 208 12.59 -2.35 -9.43
C TYR A 208 11.46 -3.39 -9.49
N PHE A 209 11.83 -4.65 -9.64
CA PHE A 209 10.87 -5.75 -9.65
C PHE A 209 11.44 -7.03 -9.06
N LEU A 210 10.56 -7.79 -8.42
CA LEU A 210 10.83 -9.09 -7.83
C LEU A 210 9.83 -10.07 -8.40
N GLU A 211 10.30 -11.24 -8.82
CA GLU A 211 9.47 -12.28 -9.41
C GLU A 211 9.99 -13.65 -9.02
N THR A 212 9.09 -14.60 -8.77
CA THR A 212 9.43 -16.00 -8.50
C THR A 212 8.45 -16.97 -9.17
N TYR A 213 8.97 -18.16 -9.45
CA TYR A 213 8.29 -19.31 -10.05
C TYR A 213 8.41 -20.56 -9.19
N ALA A 214 9.23 -20.51 -8.13
CA ALA A 214 9.62 -21.69 -7.37
C ALA A 214 8.43 -22.18 -6.55
N GLY A 215 7.95 -23.41 -6.81
CA GLY A 215 6.72 -23.93 -6.22
C GLY A 215 6.68 -23.89 -4.69
N GLY A 216 7.80 -24.18 -4.02
CA GLY A 216 7.91 -24.07 -2.56
C GLY A 216 7.75 -22.62 -2.05
N VAL A 217 8.34 -21.65 -2.77
CA VAL A 217 8.23 -20.22 -2.45
C VAL A 217 6.81 -19.71 -2.72
N LEU A 218 6.19 -20.14 -3.81
CA LEU A 218 4.78 -19.83 -4.11
C LEU A 218 3.83 -20.38 -3.03
N GLN A 219 4.14 -21.55 -2.45
CA GLN A 219 3.39 -22.05 -1.31
C GLN A 219 3.57 -21.17 -0.06
N ASN A 220 4.80 -20.71 0.24
CA ASN A 220 5.04 -19.80 1.36
C ASN A 220 4.25 -18.50 1.20
N ILE A 221 4.24 -17.95 -0.01
CA ILE A 221 3.42 -16.79 -0.39
C ILE A 221 1.95 -17.11 -0.13
N CYS A 222 1.42 -18.22 -0.63
CA CYS A 222 0.04 -18.60 -0.40
C CYS A 222 -0.31 -18.74 1.08
N ASN A 223 0.58 -19.36 1.88
CA ASN A 223 0.39 -19.55 3.31
C ASN A 223 0.33 -18.21 4.06
N PHE A 224 1.18 -17.24 3.69
CA PHE A 224 1.14 -15.90 4.26
C PHE A 224 -0.21 -15.21 4.00
N TYR A 225 -0.67 -15.18 2.75
CA TYR A 225 -1.93 -14.50 2.38
C TYR A 225 -3.20 -15.21 2.90
N SER A 226 -3.11 -16.48 3.29
CA SER A 226 -4.20 -17.20 3.98
C SER A 226 -4.02 -17.31 5.49
N SER A 227 -2.99 -16.69 6.06
CA SER A 227 -2.75 -16.75 7.51
C SER A 227 -3.89 -16.09 8.28
N PRO A 228 -4.41 -16.69 9.36
CA PRO A 228 -5.43 -16.06 10.19
C PRO A 228 -4.91 -14.87 11.00
N HIS A 229 -3.60 -14.61 10.97
CA HIS A 229 -2.95 -13.52 11.69
C HIS A 229 -2.84 -12.22 10.87
N VAL A 230 -3.28 -12.22 9.61
CA VAL A 230 -3.35 -11.04 8.75
C VAL A 230 -4.78 -10.81 8.28
N ILE A 231 -5.08 -9.58 7.85
CA ILE A 231 -6.40 -9.19 7.35
C ILE A 231 -6.81 -9.94 6.06
N GLY A 232 -5.84 -10.44 5.30
CA GLY A 232 -6.04 -11.09 4.00
C GLY A 232 -6.37 -10.09 2.89
N LEU A 233 -6.20 -10.51 1.62
CA LEU A 233 -6.56 -9.68 0.46
C LEU A 233 -8.07 -9.45 0.44
N LEU A 234 -8.52 -8.26 0.00
CA LEU A 234 -9.92 -7.85 0.10
C LEU A 234 -10.55 -7.50 -1.25
N GLY A 235 -9.75 -7.06 -2.24
CA GLY A 235 -10.23 -6.54 -3.52
C GLY A 235 -10.15 -7.55 -4.67
N GLU A 236 -9.96 -7.05 -5.90
CA GLU A 236 -9.78 -7.86 -7.11
C GLU A 236 -8.56 -8.80 -6.97
N LYS A 237 -7.52 -8.41 -6.22
CA LYS A 237 -6.36 -9.27 -5.96
C LYS A 237 -6.74 -10.51 -5.16
N GLN A 238 -7.74 -10.43 -4.28
CA GLN A 238 -8.25 -11.60 -3.56
C GLN A 238 -8.82 -12.64 -4.54
N VAL A 239 -9.57 -12.19 -5.55
CA VAL A 239 -10.14 -13.07 -6.58
C VAL A 239 -9.02 -13.72 -7.39
N GLN A 240 -8.03 -12.93 -7.80
CA GLN A 240 -6.84 -13.42 -8.51
C GLN A 240 -6.08 -14.47 -7.68
N TYR A 241 -5.80 -14.16 -6.42
CA TYR A 241 -5.10 -15.04 -5.48
C TYR A 241 -5.85 -16.36 -5.25
N LYS A 242 -7.17 -16.33 -5.05
CA LYS A 242 -7.97 -17.54 -4.83
C LYS A 242 -7.89 -18.48 -6.04
N ALA A 243 -8.04 -17.96 -7.26
CA ALA A 243 -7.89 -18.74 -8.48
C ALA A 243 -6.46 -19.31 -8.62
N PHE A 244 -5.46 -18.49 -8.33
CA PHE A 244 -4.04 -18.88 -8.33
C PHE A 244 -3.76 -20.04 -7.36
N LYS A 245 -4.22 -19.93 -6.11
CA LYS A 245 -4.01 -20.94 -5.06
C LYS A 245 -4.61 -22.29 -5.45
N VAL A 246 -5.88 -22.30 -5.89
CA VAL A 246 -6.57 -23.53 -6.34
C VAL A 246 -5.83 -24.18 -7.51
N SER A 247 -5.38 -23.37 -8.47
CA SER A 247 -4.62 -23.87 -9.63
C SER A 247 -3.26 -24.46 -9.22
N LEU A 248 -2.55 -23.82 -8.29
CA LEU A 248 -1.27 -24.29 -7.77
C LEU A 248 -1.40 -25.62 -7.01
N GLU A 249 -2.47 -25.78 -6.21
CA GLU A 249 -2.75 -27.00 -5.45
C GLU A 249 -3.09 -28.17 -6.37
N LYS A 250 -3.90 -27.95 -7.42
CA LYS A 250 -4.20 -28.98 -8.43
C LYS A 250 -2.94 -29.51 -9.13
N LYS A 251 -1.99 -28.63 -9.43
CA LYS A 251 -0.73 -29.01 -10.09
C LYS A 251 0.14 -29.93 -9.22
N LYS A 252 0.08 -29.80 -7.89
CA LYS A 252 0.79 -30.70 -6.97
C LYS A 252 0.16 -32.09 -6.88
N ALA A 253 -1.14 -32.19 -7.11
CA ALA A 253 -1.90 -33.43 -7.00
C ALA A 253 -1.79 -34.32 -8.26
N LEU A 254 -1.22 -33.82 -9.35
CA LEU A 254 -0.94 -34.62 -10.54
C LEU A 254 0.39 -35.37 -10.35
N PRO A 255 0.42 -36.71 -10.41
CA PRO A 255 1.66 -37.47 -10.40
C PRO A 255 2.52 -37.07 -11.61
N ILE A 256 3.83 -36.93 -11.39
CA ILE A 256 4.83 -36.89 -12.46
C ILE A 256 4.98 -38.30 -13.02
#